data_AF-A0A926XD74-F1
#
_entry.id   AF-A0A926XD74-F1
#
_cell.length_a   1.000
_cell.length_b   1.000
_cell.length_c   1.000
_cell.angle_alpha   90.00
_cell.angle_beta   90.00
_cell.angle_gamma   90.00
#
_symmetry.space_group_name_H-M   'P 1'
#
loop_
_entity.id
_entity.type
_entity.pdbx_description
1 polymer ?
#
loop_
_entity_poly.entity_id
_entity_poly.type
_entity_poly.pdbx_seq_one_letter_code
_entity_poly.pdbx_strand_id
1 'polypeptide(L)' 'MTPVVIRPSSWLTTGIRVEKVKNMNLFKFTEELQSRMEELLEKKKADFLTPEEAAELEGIGELDMIFTYINAQIAAQP' A
#
# COMPACT_ATOMS: atom_id res chain seq x y z
N MET A 1 5.80 10.05 24.02
CA MET A 1 4.86 9.45 23.05
C MET A 1 5.69 8.51 22.20
N THR A 2 5.45 7.21 22.28
CA THR A 2 6.12 6.22 21.42
C THR A 2 5.60 6.40 20.00
N PRO A 3 6.47 6.59 18.98
CA PRO A 3 6.00 6.61 17.61
C PRO A 3 5.37 5.25 17.29
N VAL A 4 4.13 5.27 16.82
CA VAL A 4 3.48 4.08 16.27
C VAL A 4 4.18 3.79 14.95
N VAL A 5 5.12 2.85 14.99
CA VAL A 5 5.82 2.38 13.81
C VAL A 5 4.92 1.34 13.16
N ILE A 6 4.14 1.78 12.18
CA ILE A 6 3.40 0.86 11.34
C ILE A 6 4.42 0.19 10.41
N ARG A 7 4.56 -1.13 10.55
CA ARG A 7 5.49 -1.89 9.70
C ARG A 7 4.79 -2.21 8.39
N PRO A 8 5.28 -1.71 7.24
CA PRO A 8 4.67 -2.01 5.95
C PRO A 8 4.66 -3.52 5.66
N SER A 9 5.64 -4.25 6.18
CA SER A 9 5.70 -5.71 6.09
C SER A 9 4.51 -6.44 6.75
N SER A 10 3.78 -5.80 7.66
CA SER A 10 2.61 -6.39 8.30
C SER A 10 1.44 -6.59 7.34
N TRP A 11 1.39 -5.83 6.24
CA TRP A 11 0.35 -5.98 5.22
C TRP A 11 0.71 -7.02 4.15
N LEU A 12 1.96 -7.53 4.13
CA LEU A 12 2.36 -8.56 3.16
C LEU A 12 1.50 -9.84 3.28
N THR A 13 0.97 -10.12 4.47
CA THR A 13 0.17 -11.32 4.74
C THR A 13 -1.34 -11.10 4.62
N THR A 14 -1.84 -9.87 4.81
CA THR A 14 -3.28 -9.59 4.89
C THR A 14 -3.78 -8.49 3.95
N GLY A 15 -2.94 -7.50 3.65
CA GLY A 15 -3.31 -6.33 2.85
C GLY A 15 -2.96 -6.42 1.37
N ILE A 16 -2.36 -7.54 0.95
CA ILE A 16 -1.76 -7.68 -0.39
C ILE A 16 -2.23 -8.97 -1.02
N ARG A 17 -2.65 -8.89 -2.28
CA ARG A 17 -3.07 -10.03 -3.10
C ARG A 17 -2.28 -10.08 -4.39
N VAL A 18 -2.01 -11.28 -4.86
CA VAL A 18 -1.49 -11.50 -6.20
C VAL A 18 -2.67 -11.73 -7.14
N GLU A 19 -2.81 -10.86 -8.13
CA GLU A 19 -3.86 -10.94 -9.13
C GLU A 19 -3.26 -11.32 -10.47
N LYS A 20 -3.82 -12.34 -11.12
CA LYS A 20 -3.38 -12.75 -12.45
C LYS A 20 -4.03 -11.85 -13.49
N VAL A 21 -3.28 -10.91 -14.03
CA VAL A 21 -3.72 -10.02 -15.09
C VAL A 21 -3.14 -10.50 -16.41
N LYS A 22 -4.01 -10.97 -17.32
CA LYS A 22 -3.64 -11.64 -18.58
C LYS A 22 -2.80 -12.90 -18.32
N ASN A 23 -1.47 -12.81 -18.44
CA ASN A 23 -0.53 -13.92 -18.21
C ASN A 23 0.51 -13.61 -17.13
N MET A 24 0.36 -12.49 -16.42
CA MET A 24 1.31 -12.02 -15.42
C MET A 24 0.67 -12.04 -14.04
N ASN A 25 1.45 -12.44 -13.04
CA ASN A 25 1.05 -12.37 -11.64
C ASN A 25 1.48 -11.00 -11.11
N LEU A 26 0.53 -10.08 -10.95
CA LEU A 26 0.79 -8.73 -10.47
C LEU A 26 0.41 -8.62 -9.00
N PHE A 27 1.21 -7.88 -8.25
CA PHE A 27 0.93 -7.56 -6.85
C PHE A 27 -0.05 -6.39 -6.81
N LYS A 28 -1.09 -6.52 -6.02
CA LYS A 28 -2.08 -5.48 -5.80
C LYS A 28 -2.46 -5.44 -4.33
N PHE A 29 -2.87 -4.29 -3.85
CA PHE A 29 -3.51 -4.18 -2.56
C PHE A 29 -4.87 -4.88 -2.54
N THR A 30 -5.27 -5.37 -1.37
CA THR A 30 -6.64 -5.82 -1.13
C THR A 30 -7.56 -4.60 -1.09
N GLU A 31 -8.85 -4.82 -1.38
CA GLU A 31 -9.85 -3.74 -1.34
C GLU A 31 -9.92 -3.07 0.04
N GLU A 32 -9.65 -3.82 1.11
CA GLU A 32 -9.54 -3.29 2.47
C GLU A 32 -8.36 -2.30 2.57
N LEU A 33 -7.16 -2.68 2.14
CA LEU A 33 -6.00 -1.80 2.23
C LEU A 33 -6.09 -0.60 1.27
N GLN A 34 -6.67 -0.78 0.08
CA GLN A 34 -6.97 0.32 -0.85
C GLN A 34 -7.94 1.32 -0.22
N SER A 35 -9.06 0.83 0.35
CA SER A 35 -10.04 1.70 1.02
C SER A 35 -9.39 2.46 2.18
N ARG A 36 -8.56 1.78 3.00
CA ARG A 36 -7.82 2.43 4.09
C ARG A 36 -6.89 3.52 3.57
N MET A 37 -6.15 3.27 2.49
CA MET A 37 -5.30 4.28 1.86
C MET A 37 -6.11 5.48 1.38
N GLU A 38 -7.27 5.25 0.76
CA GLU A 38 -8.17 6.32 0.29
C GLU A 38 -8.70 7.15 1.46
N GLU A 39 -9.17 6.51 2.55
CA GLU A 39 -9.61 7.21 3.77
C GLU A 39 -8.49 8.08 4.35
N LEU A 40 -7.26 7.56 4.43
CA LEU A 40 -6.10 8.29 4.93
C LEU A 40 -5.75 9.47 4.02
N LEU A 41 -5.85 9.31 2.70
CA LEU A 41 -5.64 10.41 1.75
C LEU A 41 -6.71 11.50 1.88
N GLU A 42 -7.97 11.13 2.11
CA GLU A 42 -9.05 12.08 2.36
C GLU A 42 -8.82 12.85 3.67
N LYS A 43 -8.46 12.16 4.75
CA LYS A 43 -8.11 12.79 6.02
C LYS A 43 -6.89 13.70 5.91
N LYS A 44 -5.87 13.30 5.13
CA LYS A 44 -4.70 14.12 4.83
C LYS A 44 -5.07 15.39 4.09
N LYS A 45 -5.95 15.31 3.08
CA LYS A 45 -6.45 16.49 2.35
C LYS A 45 -7.22 17.44 3.26
N ALA A 46 -7.92 16.89 4.25
CA ALA A 46 -8.70 17.66 5.21
C ALA A 46 -7.88 18.14 6.42
N ASP A 47 -6.56 17.89 6.46
CA ASP A 47 -5.64 18.24 7.55
C ASP A 47 -6.00 17.59 8.91
N PHE A 48 -6.77 16.50 8.89
CA PHE A 48 -7.20 15.74 10.08
C PHE A 48 -6.35 14.48 10.34
N LEU A 49 -5.24 14.32 9.60
CA LEU A 49 -4.42 13.12 9.70
C LEU A 49 -3.66 13.10 11.04
N THR A 50 -3.92 12.10 11.86
CA THR A 50 -3.13 11.89 13.07
C THR A 50 -1.70 11.44 12.72
N PRO A 51 -0.71 11.63 13.61
CA PRO A 51 0.65 11.17 13.37
C PRO A 51 0.75 9.65 13.16
N GLU A 52 -0.18 8.87 13.74
CA GLU A 52 -0.27 7.42 13.53
C GLU A 52 -0.75 7.10 12.11
N GLU A 53 -1.80 7.78 11.65
CA GLU A 53 -2.34 7.68 10.30
C GLU A 53 -1.36 8.18 9.24
N ALA A 54 -0.55 9.18 9.57
CA ALA A 54 0.53 9.67 8.70
C ALA A 54 1.61 8.58 8.50
N ALA A 55 2.02 7.90 9.57
CA ALA A 55 2.93 6.78 9.49
C ALA A 55 2.32 5.58 8.73
N GLU A 56 1.02 5.33 8.92
CA GLU A 56 0.28 4.31 8.16
C GLU A 56 0.29 4.60 6.65
N LEU A 57 -0.06 5.83 6.27
CA LEU A 57 -0.09 6.26 4.87
C LEU A 57 1.31 6.22 4.22
N GLU A 58 2.35 6.60 4.96
CA GLU A 58 3.74 6.51 4.50
C GLU A 58 4.14 5.05 4.23
N GLY A 59 3.83 4.13 5.16
CA GLY A 59 4.10 2.71 4.99
C GLY A 59 3.33 2.09 3.81
N ILE A 60 2.07 2.46 3.61
CA ILE A 60 1.29 2.02 2.45
C ILE A 60 1.90 2.58 1.15
N GLY A 61 2.33 3.84 1.15
CA GLY A 61 2.97 4.48 0.00
C GLY A 61 4.29 3.81 -0.40
N GLU A 62 5.10 3.38 0.57
CA GLU A 62 6.32 2.60 0.30
C GLU A 62 6.01 1.26 -0.36
N LEU A 63 4.99 0.54 0.14
CA LEU A 63 4.55 -0.72 -0.49
C LEU A 63 4.07 -0.51 -1.93
N ASP A 64 3.32 0.58 -2.17
CA ASP A 64 2.77 0.88 -3.50
C ASP A 64 3.90 1.10 -4.51
N MET A 65 4.95 1.80 -4.09
CA MET A 65 6.14 2.04 -4.90
C MET A 65 6.87 0.71 -5.20
N ILE A 66 7.05 -0.15 -4.20
CA ILE A 66 7.67 -1.47 -4.35
C ILE A 66 6.86 -2.32 -5.36
N PHE A 67 5.54 -2.34 -5.24
CA PHE A 67 4.68 -3.10 -6.16
C PHE A 67 4.62 -2.53 -7.54
N THR A 68 4.55 -1.21 -7.69
CA THR A 68 4.65 -0.55 -8.99
C THR A 68 5.95 -0.93 -9.67
N TYR A 69 7.07 -0.93 -8.95
CA TYR A 69 8.36 -1.36 -9.50
C TYR A 69 8.36 -2.84 -9.90
N ILE A 70 7.96 -3.75 -9.00
CA ILE A 70 7.92 -5.19 -9.28
C ILE A 70 6.97 -5.48 -10.45
N ASN A 71 5.78 -4.91 -10.45
CA ASN A 71 4.79 -5.07 -11.52
C ASN A 71 5.30 -4.54 -12.85
N ALA A 72 6.01 -3.40 -12.86
CA ALA A 72 6.63 -2.86 -14.05
C ALA A 72 7.74 -3.80 -14.58
N GLN A 73 8.55 -4.38 -13.70
CA GLN A 73 9.55 -5.38 -14.10
C GLN A 73 8.90 -6.65 -14.66
N ILE A 74 7.84 -7.17 -14.04
CA ILE A 74 7.08 -8.31 -14.55
C ILE A 74 6.44 -7.99 -15.91
N ALA A 75 5.91 -6.78 -16.08
CA ALA A 75 5.33 -6.32 -17.34
C ALA A 75 6.36 -6.10 -18.45
N ALA A 76 7.60 -5.77 -18.08
CA ALA A 76 8.71 -5.59 -19.00
C ALA A 76 9.40 -6.91 -19.37
N GLN A 77 9.12 -8.02 -18.67
CA GLN A 77 9.61 -9.33 -19.05
C GLN A 77 8.86 -9.85 -20.30
N PRO A 78 9.59 -10.26 -21.36
CA PRO A 78 9.01 -10.70 -22.63
C PRO A 78 8.36 -12.09 -22.56
#